data_AF-A0A0A0J3P3-F1
#
_entry.id   AF-A0A0A0J3P3-F1
#
_cell.length_a   1.000
_cell.length_b   1.000
_cell.length_c   1.000
_cell.angle_alpha   90.00
_cell.angle_beta   90.00
_cell.angle_gamma   90.00
#
_symmetry.space_group_name_H-M   'P 1'
#
loop_
_entity.id
_entity.type
_entity.pdbx_description
1 polymer ?
#
loop_
_entity_poly.entity_id
_entity_poly.type
_entity_poly.pdbx_seq_one_letter_code
_entity_poly.pdbx_strand_id
1 'polypeptide(L)'
;MTLREFDVREDLMLRRLAIALLAPSFVLVAAPAYAAPPTTTTTTTKGATETFVDVLWACGDTENAPLYTITTRGNSVVHETVFPDGRVHTMFKDQGRFSAVPFRDANLPSYSGRFTIHGNFNEKKKTSNGTFMISIRAKGSDGSTLRVHHTEHTNTRPNGTINERLRCR
;
A
#
# COMPACT_ATOMS: atom_id res chain seq x y z
N MET A 1 30.46 -13.78 -17.51
CA MET A 1 29.61 -14.91 -17.10
C MET A 1 29.69 -15.95 -18.20
N THR A 2 30.20 -17.14 -17.86
CA THR A 2 30.94 -18.06 -18.75
C THR A 2 30.06 -19.10 -19.45
N LEU A 3 30.49 -19.47 -20.66
CA LEU A 3 30.00 -20.44 -21.67
C LEU A 3 29.78 -21.91 -21.20
N ARG A 4 29.38 -22.17 -19.95
CA ARG A 4 29.13 -23.54 -19.43
C ARG A 4 27.65 -23.89 -19.23
N GLU A 5 26.73 -22.96 -19.43
CA GLU A 5 25.28 -23.20 -19.26
C GLU A 5 24.53 -23.59 -20.54
N PHE A 6 25.14 -23.44 -21.72
CA PHE A 6 24.51 -23.83 -22.98
C PHE A 6 24.58 -25.33 -23.27
N ASP A 7 25.57 -26.04 -22.71
CA ASP A 7 25.88 -27.44 -23.04
C ASP A 7 24.94 -28.47 -22.37
N VAL A 8 24.26 -28.10 -21.28
CA VAL A 8 23.30 -29.00 -20.59
C VAL A 8 21.92 -29.00 -21.25
N ARG A 9 21.62 -27.99 -22.09
CA ARG A 9 20.28 -27.77 -22.64
C ARG A 9 19.96 -28.52 -23.93
N GLU A 10 20.95 -28.99 -24.68
CA GLU A 10 20.70 -29.64 -25.97
C GLU A 10 20.48 -31.16 -25.87
N ASP A 11 21.06 -31.83 -24.88
CA ASP A 11 20.89 -33.29 -24.70
C ASP A 11 19.57 -33.69 -24.00
N LEU A 12 18.89 -32.76 -23.32
CA LEU A 12 17.60 -33.04 -22.68
C LEU A 12 16.42 -32.91 -23.65
N MET A 13 16.59 -32.18 -24.75
CA MET A 13 15.51 -31.87 -25.71
C MET A 13 15.31 -32.94 -26.79
N LEU A 14 16.30 -33.79 -27.08
CA LEU A 14 16.16 -34.87 -28.07
C LEU A 14 15.62 -36.20 -27.51
N ARG A 15 15.59 -36.40 -26.19
CA ARG A 15 15.16 -37.67 -25.58
C ARG A 15 13.67 -37.78 -25.24
N ARG A 16 12.87 -36.72 -25.47
CA ARG A 16 11.43 -36.71 -25.17
C ARG A 16 10.52 -36.77 -26.40
N LEU A 17 11.10 -36.89 -27.59
CA LEU A 17 10.39 -36.83 -28.87
C LEU A 17 9.94 -38.18 -29.45
N ALA A 18 10.04 -39.30 -28.70
CA ALA A 18 9.86 -40.64 -29.29
C ALA A 18 8.84 -41.58 -28.61
N ILE A 19 7.91 -41.09 -27.77
CA ILE A 19 6.80 -41.94 -27.28
C ILE A 19 5.51 -41.12 -27.20
N ALA A 20 4.83 -40.93 -28.33
CA ALA A 20 3.44 -40.49 -28.37
C ALA A 20 2.79 -40.85 -29.71
N LEU A 21 2.64 -42.15 -29.97
CA LEU A 21 1.79 -42.65 -31.06
C LEU A 21 1.03 -43.87 -30.57
N LEU A 22 -0.07 -43.60 -29.86
CA LEU A 22 -1.23 -44.47 -29.67
C LEU A 22 -2.35 -43.60 -29.09
N ALA A 23 -3.25 -43.15 -29.98
CA ALA A 23 -4.47 -42.47 -29.60
C ALA A 23 -5.40 -43.44 -28.86
N PRO A 24 -6.02 -42.99 -27.76
CA PRO A 24 -7.45 -43.22 -27.61
C PRO A 24 -8.19 -41.93 -27.20
N SER A 25 -9.30 -41.69 -27.88
CA SER A 25 -10.53 -41.12 -27.32
C SER A 25 -10.39 -39.79 -26.57
N PHE A 26 -10.55 -38.70 -27.32
CA PHE A 26 -10.79 -37.35 -26.80
C PHE A 26 -12.16 -37.32 -26.08
N VAL A 27 -12.18 -37.67 -24.80
CA VAL A 27 -13.25 -37.20 -23.91
C VAL A 27 -12.86 -35.79 -23.51
N LEU A 28 -13.48 -34.80 -24.16
CA LEU A 28 -13.52 -33.43 -23.66
C LEU A 28 -14.29 -33.43 -22.35
N VAL A 29 -13.61 -33.78 -21.25
CA VAL A 29 -14.05 -33.31 -19.94
C VAL A 29 -13.79 -31.81 -20.00
N ALA A 30 -14.84 -31.04 -20.27
CA ALA A 30 -14.87 -29.62 -19.99
C ALA A 30 -14.75 -29.46 -18.47
N ALA A 31 -13.53 -29.66 -17.95
CA ALA A 31 -13.17 -29.18 -16.64
C ALA A 31 -13.39 -27.66 -16.70
N PRO A 32 -14.20 -27.07 -15.82
CA PRO A 32 -14.26 -25.63 -15.73
C PRO A 32 -12.81 -25.16 -15.57
N ALA A 33 -12.36 -24.27 -16.44
CA ALA A 33 -11.12 -23.55 -16.22
C ALA A 33 -11.35 -22.67 -14.98
N TYR A 34 -11.18 -23.26 -13.80
CA TYR A 34 -11.15 -22.53 -12.56
C TYR A 34 -9.91 -21.65 -12.65
N ALA A 35 -10.12 -20.36 -12.93
CA ALA A 35 -9.08 -19.36 -12.75
C ALA A 35 -8.51 -19.54 -11.34
N ALA A 36 -7.18 -19.56 -11.22
CA ALA A 36 -6.54 -19.70 -9.92
C ALA A 36 -7.17 -18.69 -8.93
N PRO A 37 -7.52 -19.11 -7.72
CA PRO A 37 -8.12 -18.19 -6.76
C PRO A 37 -7.12 -17.08 -6.40
N PRO A 38 -7.60 -15.88 -6.05
CA PRO A 38 -6.72 -14.84 -5.54
C PRO A 38 -6.04 -15.27 -4.24
N THR A 39 -4.83 -14.77 -4.02
CA THR A 39 -4.10 -14.98 -2.76
C THR A 39 -4.33 -13.78 -1.85
N THR A 40 -4.73 -14.03 -0.61
CA THR A 40 -4.94 -12.99 0.41
C THR A 40 -3.93 -13.16 1.53
N THR A 41 -3.21 -12.09 1.84
CA THR A 41 -2.24 -12.02 2.95
C THR A 41 -2.70 -10.98 3.96
N THR A 42 -2.55 -11.28 5.25
CA THR A 42 -2.76 -10.32 6.33
C THR A 42 -1.47 -10.15 7.11
N THR A 43 -0.95 -8.92 7.14
CA THR A 43 0.23 -8.56 7.92
C THR A 43 -0.21 -7.71 9.10
N THR A 44 0.21 -8.07 10.30
CA THR A 44 -0.07 -7.29 11.52
C THR A 44 1.24 -6.92 12.20
N THR A 45 1.43 -5.63 12.39
CA THR A 45 2.58 -5.06 13.11
C THR A 45 2.09 -4.44 14.40
N LYS A 46 2.73 -4.74 15.54
CA LYS A 46 2.33 -4.23 16.86
C LYS A 46 3.44 -3.41 17.49
N GLY A 47 3.08 -2.23 17.99
CA GLY A 47 3.96 -1.36 18.76
C GLY A 47 5.21 -0.90 18.02
N ALA A 48 5.17 -0.86 16.68
CA ALA A 48 6.26 -0.34 15.87
C ALA A 48 6.44 1.14 16.13
N THR A 49 7.70 1.58 16.12
CA THR A 49 8.09 2.97 16.28
C THR A 49 8.80 3.42 15.01
N GLU A 50 8.38 4.55 14.46
CA GLU A 50 9.01 5.16 13.30
C GLU A 50 9.28 6.63 13.60
N THR A 51 10.38 7.15 13.06
CA THR A 51 10.73 8.57 13.16
C THR A 51 11.09 9.09 11.78
N PHE A 52 10.48 10.21 11.40
CA PHE A 52 10.68 10.86 10.11
C PHE A 52 10.51 12.37 10.26
N VAL A 53 10.92 13.12 9.23
CA VAL A 53 10.75 14.58 9.18
C VAL A 53 9.68 14.88 8.14
N ASP A 54 8.59 15.53 8.56
CA ASP A 54 7.49 15.90 7.69
C ASP A 54 6.71 17.10 8.26
N VAL A 55 5.80 17.66 7.47
CA VAL A 55 4.85 18.66 7.93
C VAL A 55 3.81 18.02 8.85
N LEU A 56 3.38 18.74 9.88
CA LEU A 56 2.20 18.32 10.64
C LEU A 56 0.97 18.51 9.75
N TRP A 57 0.31 17.41 9.38
CA TRP A 57 -0.93 17.46 8.61
C TRP A 57 -1.99 18.28 9.33
N ALA A 58 -2.12 19.54 8.91
CA ALA A 58 -3.20 20.45 9.23
C ALA A 58 -4.04 20.67 7.96
N CYS A 59 -5.33 21.01 8.13
CA CYS A 59 -6.15 21.44 7.00
C CYS A 59 -5.64 22.81 6.54
N GLY A 60 -4.77 22.85 5.53
CA GLY A 60 -4.16 24.08 5.03
C GLY A 60 -3.06 23.83 4.01
N ASP A 61 -2.40 24.90 3.58
CA ASP A 61 -1.25 24.83 2.69
C ASP A 61 -0.09 24.11 3.38
N THR A 62 0.39 23.04 2.75
CA THR A 62 1.52 22.24 3.21
C THR A 62 2.83 22.63 2.54
N GLU A 63 2.82 23.42 1.46
CA GLU A 63 4.01 23.78 0.68
C GLU A 63 5.01 24.60 1.51
N ASN A 64 4.49 25.49 2.36
CA ASN A 64 5.29 26.36 3.24
C ASN A 64 5.13 26.02 4.74
N ALA A 65 4.52 24.87 5.06
CA ALA A 65 4.28 24.49 6.44
C ALA A 65 5.61 24.13 7.15
N PRO A 66 5.74 24.45 8.45
CA PRO A 66 6.94 24.10 9.19
C PRO A 66 7.10 22.58 9.31
N LEU A 67 8.35 22.14 9.21
CA LEU A 67 8.71 20.72 9.37
C LEU A 67 8.86 20.36 10.84
N TYR A 68 8.46 19.13 11.14
CA TYR A 68 8.57 18.51 12.46
C TYR A 68 9.33 17.19 12.35
N THR A 69 10.15 16.89 13.36
CA THR A 69 10.55 15.51 13.64
C THR A 69 9.37 14.81 14.28
N ILE A 70 8.74 13.89 13.55
CA ILE A 70 7.58 13.14 13.99
C ILE A 70 8.04 11.73 14.38
N THR A 71 7.75 11.34 15.61
CA THR A 71 7.89 9.96 16.09
C THR A 71 6.52 9.37 16.33
N THR A 72 6.21 8.27 15.66
CA THR A 72 4.98 7.51 15.84
C THR A 72 5.25 6.24 16.64
N ARG A 73 4.26 5.77 17.38
CA ARG A 73 4.24 4.41 17.92
C ARG A 73 2.84 3.83 17.82
N GLY A 74 2.69 2.73 17.11
CA GLY A 74 1.36 2.24 16.76
C GLY A 74 1.31 0.79 16.32
N ASN A 75 0.09 0.38 15.98
CA ASN A 75 -0.19 -0.91 15.38
C ASN A 75 -0.67 -0.67 13.94
N SER A 76 -0.33 -1.60 13.06
CA SER A 76 -0.75 -1.64 11.67
C SER A 76 -1.37 -2.99 11.37
N VAL A 77 -2.46 -2.99 10.59
CA VAL A 77 -2.99 -4.19 9.94
C VAL A 77 -3.14 -3.87 8.47
N VAL A 78 -2.55 -4.72 7.62
CA VAL A 78 -2.64 -4.63 6.16
C VAL A 78 -3.21 -5.94 5.65
N HIS A 79 -4.29 -5.86 4.87
CA HIS A 79 -4.85 -6.94 4.09
C HIS A 79 -4.52 -6.66 2.62
N GLU A 80 -3.84 -7.59 1.96
CA GLU A 80 -3.54 -7.50 0.53
C GLU A 80 -4.09 -8.74 -0.17
N THR A 81 -4.82 -8.52 -1.27
CA THR A 81 -5.33 -9.57 -2.14
C THR A 81 -4.76 -9.39 -3.53
N VAL A 82 -4.01 -10.39 -4.01
CA VAL A 82 -3.41 -10.41 -5.34
C VAL A 82 -4.12 -11.44 -6.20
N PHE A 83 -4.63 -11.00 -7.36
CA PHE A 83 -5.29 -11.85 -8.33
C PHE A 83 -4.30 -12.33 -9.41
N PRO A 84 -4.51 -13.51 -10.02
CA PRO A 84 -3.61 -14.00 -11.09
C PRO A 84 -3.56 -13.13 -12.33
N ASP A 85 -4.57 -12.29 -12.55
CA ASP A 85 -4.65 -11.33 -13.66
C ASP A 85 -3.87 -10.02 -13.40
N GLY A 86 -3.21 -9.92 -12.24
CA GLY A 86 -2.41 -8.77 -11.81
C GLY A 86 -3.19 -7.68 -11.10
N ARG A 87 -4.47 -7.89 -10.77
CA ARG A 87 -5.20 -6.95 -9.89
C ARG A 87 -4.70 -7.07 -8.45
N VAL A 88 -4.63 -5.96 -7.75
CA VAL A 88 -4.24 -5.88 -6.32
C VAL A 88 -5.27 -5.09 -5.56
N HIS A 89 -5.76 -5.62 -4.45
CA HIS A 89 -6.66 -4.94 -3.54
C HIS A 89 -5.99 -4.88 -2.17
N THR A 90 -5.73 -3.67 -1.68
CA THR A 90 -5.07 -3.45 -0.39
C THR A 90 -5.98 -2.66 0.52
N MET A 91 -6.13 -3.09 1.76
CA MET A 91 -6.78 -2.34 2.82
C MET A 91 -5.82 -2.28 4.00
N PHE A 92 -5.71 -1.12 4.63
CA PHE A 92 -4.86 -0.96 5.80
C PHE A 92 -5.54 -0.13 6.88
N LYS A 93 -5.08 -0.33 8.11
CA LYS A 93 -5.42 0.49 9.25
C LYS A 93 -4.22 0.63 10.17
N ASP A 94 -3.82 1.87 10.38
CA ASP A 94 -2.80 2.26 11.35
C ASP A 94 -3.44 3.05 12.47
N GLN A 95 -3.01 2.78 13.70
CA GLN A 95 -3.46 3.56 14.85
C GLN A 95 -2.38 3.60 15.91
N GLY A 96 -2.21 4.77 16.52
CA GLY A 96 -1.12 4.94 17.45
C GLY A 96 -1.12 6.27 18.17
N ARG A 97 0.03 6.54 18.76
CA ARG A 97 0.40 7.82 19.34
C ARG A 97 1.52 8.43 18.54
N PHE A 98 1.64 9.75 18.60
CA PHE A 98 2.78 10.43 18.02
C PHE A 98 3.24 11.59 18.91
N SER A 99 4.49 11.98 18.72
CA SER A 99 5.06 13.26 19.13
C SER A 99 5.65 13.94 17.91
N ALA A 100 5.45 15.24 17.80
CA ALA A 100 6.01 16.09 16.77
C ALA A 100 6.76 17.24 17.43
N VAL A 101 8.05 17.33 17.19
CA VAL A 101 8.94 18.39 17.70
C VAL A 101 9.39 19.24 16.52
N PRO A 102 9.34 20.59 16.61
CA PRO A 102 9.79 21.44 15.51
C PRO A 102 11.19 21.07 15.04
N PHE A 103 11.39 20.92 13.73
CA PHE A 103 12.66 20.46 13.18
C PHE A 103 13.73 21.55 13.16
N ARG A 104 13.34 22.82 12.93
CA ARG A 104 14.27 23.96 12.79
C ARG A 104 13.96 25.15 13.68
N ASP A 105 12.69 25.48 13.88
CA ASP A 105 12.28 26.62 14.68
C ASP A 105 11.79 26.18 16.06
N ALA A 106 12.66 26.33 17.07
CA ALA A 106 12.37 25.95 18.45
C ALA A 106 11.30 26.82 19.13
N ASN A 107 10.88 27.94 18.52
CA ASN A 107 9.80 28.78 19.06
C ASN A 107 8.41 28.22 18.72
N LEU A 108 8.31 27.29 17.77
CA LEU A 108 7.06 26.64 17.44
C LEU A 108 6.64 25.64 18.54
N PRO A 109 5.33 25.44 18.77
CA PRO A 109 4.87 24.45 19.73
C PRO A 109 5.18 23.03 19.25
N SER A 110 5.53 22.17 20.20
CA SER A 110 5.53 20.72 19.99
C SER A 110 4.13 20.15 20.18
N TYR A 111 3.81 19.06 19.48
CA TYR A 111 2.51 18.40 19.57
C TYR A 111 2.66 16.95 20.02
N SER A 112 1.74 16.48 20.85
CA SER A 112 1.62 15.06 21.16
C SER A 112 0.16 14.62 21.13
N GLY A 113 -0.08 13.41 20.61
CA GLY A 113 -1.44 13.00 20.34
C GLY A 113 -1.62 11.57 19.90
N ARG A 114 -2.77 11.34 19.26
CA ARG A 114 -3.19 10.07 18.68
C ARG A 114 -3.56 10.26 17.23
N PHE A 115 -3.32 9.22 16.46
CA PHE A 115 -3.72 9.15 15.06
C PHE A 115 -4.48 7.86 14.78
N THR A 116 -5.31 7.90 13.75
CA THR A 116 -5.86 6.73 13.08
C THR A 116 -5.84 7.02 11.59
N ILE A 117 -5.26 6.10 10.84
CA ILE A 117 -5.24 6.11 9.38
C ILE A 117 -5.92 4.83 8.94
N HIS A 118 -6.81 4.93 7.96
CA HIS A 118 -7.31 3.75 7.29
C HIS A 118 -7.54 4.07 5.84
N GLY A 119 -7.34 3.08 4.99
CA GLY A 119 -7.54 3.26 3.58
C GLY A 119 -7.70 1.96 2.84
N ASN A 120 -8.08 2.10 1.58
CA ASN A 120 -8.09 1.03 0.61
C ASN A 120 -7.59 1.52 -0.74
N PHE A 121 -6.95 0.64 -1.48
CA PHE A 121 -6.49 0.84 -2.84
C PHE A 121 -6.86 -0.38 -3.68
N ASN A 122 -7.44 -0.15 -4.85
CA ASN A 122 -7.78 -1.18 -5.82
C ASN A 122 -7.06 -0.85 -7.12
N GLU A 123 -6.09 -1.69 -7.47
CA GLU A 123 -5.28 -1.53 -8.66
C GLU A 123 -5.63 -2.60 -9.69
N LYS A 124 -5.69 -2.14 -10.94
CA LYS A 124 -5.82 -2.97 -12.14
C LYS A 124 -4.88 -2.39 -13.19
N LYS A 125 -4.51 -3.18 -14.21
CA LYS A 125 -3.50 -2.85 -15.23
C LYS A 125 -3.36 -1.37 -15.64
N LYS A 126 -4.48 -0.66 -15.88
CA LYS A 126 -4.46 0.75 -16.30
C LYS A 126 -5.27 1.69 -15.40
N THR A 127 -5.83 1.19 -14.31
CA THR A 127 -6.72 1.98 -13.45
C THR A 127 -6.44 1.68 -12.00
N SER A 128 -6.42 2.71 -11.18
CA SER A 128 -6.39 2.56 -9.74
C SER A 128 -7.45 3.45 -9.11
N ASN A 129 -7.99 3.04 -7.98
CA ASN A 129 -8.73 3.94 -7.13
C ASN A 129 -8.41 3.65 -5.68
N GLY A 130 -8.59 4.64 -4.84
CA GLY A 130 -8.41 4.47 -3.42
C GLY A 130 -9.17 5.49 -2.62
N THR A 131 -9.41 5.15 -1.37
CA THR A 131 -9.87 6.12 -0.38
C THR A 131 -8.98 5.97 0.83
N PHE A 132 -8.46 7.08 1.33
CA PHE A 132 -7.76 7.09 2.60
C PHE A 132 -8.36 8.15 3.51
N MET A 133 -8.29 7.88 4.81
CA MET A 133 -8.87 8.69 5.86
C MET A 133 -7.88 8.79 7.00
N ILE A 134 -7.65 10.01 7.46
CA ILE A 134 -6.77 10.33 8.57
C ILE A 134 -7.59 11.04 9.64
N SER A 135 -7.39 10.65 10.89
CA SER A 135 -7.94 11.33 12.06
C SER A 135 -6.84 11.58 13.08
N ILE A 136 -6.55 12.84 13.36
CA ILE A 136 -5.52 13.27 14.32
C ILE A 136 -6.18 14.07 15.44
N ARG A 137 -5.75 13.81 16.67
CA ARG A 137 -6.08 14.62 17.84
C ARG A 137 -4.83 14.79 18.69
N ALA A 138 -4.37 16.04 18.85
CA ALA A 138 -3.17 16.36 19.59
C ALA A 138 -3.29 17.65 20.39
N LYS A 139 -2.38 17.78 21.35
CA LYS A 139 -2.22 18.96 22.20
C LYS A 139 -0.84 19.57 21.97
N GLY A 140 -0.82 20.89 21.78
CA GLY A 140 0.39 21.69 21.68
C GLY A 140 0.96 22.02 23.05
N SER A 141 2.28 22.22 23.14
CA SER A 141 2.95 22.69 24.36
C SER A 141 2.55 24.11 24.77
N ASP A 142 2.01 24.89 23.84
CA ASP A 142 1.42 26.22 24.03
C ASP A 142 -0.07 26.19 24.47
N GLY A 143 -0.63 25.00 24.69
CA GLY A 143 -2.03 24.79 25.04
C GLY A 143 -2.98 24.66 23.83
N SER A 144 -2.47 24.85 22.60
CA SER A 144 -3.27 24.72 21.38
C SER A 144 -3.76 23.28 21.15
N THR A 145 -4.75 23.12 20.26
CA THR A 145 -5.26 21.80 19.86
C THR A 145 -5.17 21.62 18.37
N LEU A 146 -4.65 20.48 17.95
CA LEU A 146 -4.76 20.01 16.57
C LEU A 146 -5.85 18.94 16.50
N ARG A 147 -6.88 19.19 15.68
CA ARG A 147 -7.94 18.24 15.37
C ARG A 147 -8.10 18.23 13.86
N VAL A 148 -7.83 17.08 13.26
CA VAL A 148 -7.90 16.92 11.81
C VAL A 148 -8.68 15.67 11.49
N HIS A 149 -9.61 15.81 10.56
CA HIS A 149 -10.28 14.72 9.88
C HIS A 149 -10.17 14.95 8.38
N HIS A 150 -9.27 14.20 7.77
CA HIS A 150 -8.97 14.25 6.35
C HIS A 150 -9.56 13.01 5.68
N THR A 151 -10.18 13.19 4.52
CA THR A 151 -10.61 12.11 3.63
C THR A 151 -10.24 12.48 2.21
N GLU A 152 -9.48 11.60 1.55
CA GLU A 152 -9.15 11.74 0.14
C GLU A 152 -9.66 10.52 -0.61
N HIS A 153 -10.18 10.77 -1.81
CA HIS A 153 -10.51 9.74 -2.78
C HIS A 153 -9.82 10.04 -4.10
N THR A 154 -9.06 9.08 -4.60
CA THR A 154 -8.35 9.18 -5.88
C THR A 154 -8.86 8.13 -6.86
N ASN A 155 -8.90 8.51 -8.14
CA ASN A 155 -9.19 7.61 -9.23
C ASN A 155 -8.34 7.95 -10.46
N THR A 156 -7.48 7.00 -10.84
CA THR A 156 -6.64 7.04 -12.02
C THR A 156 -7.32 6.31 -13.17
N ARG A 157 -7.54 7.01 -14.28
CA ARG A 157 -8.16 6.48 -15.49
C ARG A 157 -7.14 5.81 -16.43
N PRO A 158 -7.58 5.01 -17.43
CA PRO A 158 -6.69 4.31 -18.35
C PRO A 158 -5.73 5.19 -19.17
N ASN A 159 -6.08 6.46 -19.33
CA ASN A 159 -5.27 7.47 -20.02
C ASN A 159 -4.29 8.21 -19.09
N GLY A 160 -4.19 7.79 -17.82
CA GLY A 160 -3.33 8.41 -16.81
C GLY A 160 -3.93 9.64 -16.11
N THR A 161 -5.12 10.11 -16.49
CA THR A 161 -5.76 11.24 -15.79
C THR A 161 -6.21 10.84 -14.38
N ILE A 162 -5.84 11.66 -13.39
CA ILE A 162 -6.21 11.48 -11.99
C ILE A 162 -7.38 12.42 -11.65
N ASN A 163 -8.38 11.92 -10.93
CA ASN A 163 -9.32 12.77 -10.21
C ASN A 163 -9.12 12.54 -8.74
N GLU A 164 -9.04 13.63 -8.02
CA GLU A 164 -8.88 13.64 -6.59
C GLU A 164 -10.04 14.41 -5.97
N ARG A 165 -10.55 13.89 -4.85
CA ARG A 165 -11.50 14.60 -4.02
C ARG A 165 -11.01 14.56 -2.59
N LEU A 166 -10.65 15.74 -2.09
CA LEU A 166 -10.18 15.94 -0.72
C LEU A 166 -11.26 16.64 0.11
N ARG A 167 -11.42 16.21 1.36
CA ARG A 167 -12.18 16.90 2.40
C ARG A 167 -11.35 16.92 3.68
N CYS A 168 -11.18 18.11 4.25
CA CYS A 168 -10.50 18.30 5.51
C CYS A 168 -11.36 19.17 6.44
N ARG A 169 -11.39 18.82 7.73
CA ARG A 169 -12.06 19.57 8.80
C ARG A 169 -11.38 19.37 10.14
#